data_AF-A0A537L921-F1
#
_entry.id   AF-A0A537L921-F1
#
_cell.length_a   1.000
_cell.length_b   1.000
_cell.length_c   1.000
_cell.angle_alpha   90.00
_cell.angle_beta   90.00
_cell.angle_gamma   90.00
#
_symmetry.space_group_name_H-M   'P 1'
#
loop_
_entity.id
_entity.type
_entity.pdbx_description
1 polymer ?
#
loop_
_entity_poly.entity_id
_entity_poly.type
_entity_poly.pdbx_seq_one_letter_code
_entity_poly.pdbx_strand_id
1 'polypeptide(L)' 'MFIRLSLIAVLASASLSAALAQGTPQQRAACRPDVAKFCKGKGEDPGVLLSCLEENKDKISEKCRKVIESN' A
#
# COMPACT_ATOMS: atom_id res chain seq x y z
N MET A 1 -34.17 36.93 -25.04
CA MET A 1 -32.89 37.67 -25.05
C MET A 1 -32.67 38.29 -23.68
N PHE A 2 -31.93 37.64 -22.77
CA PHE A 2 -31.16 38.24 -21.66
C PHE A 2 -30.21 37.16 -21.09
N ILE A 3 -28.97 37.21 -21.56
CA ILE A 3 -27.81 36.44 -21.08
C ILE A 3 -27.49 36.89 -19.66
N ARG A 4 -27.60 36.03 -18.62
CA ARG A 4 -26.88 35.97 -17.30
C ARG A 4 -27.29 34.64 -16.64
N LEU A 5 -26.48 33.78 -16.06
CA LEU A 5 -25.17 33.88 -15.45
C LEU A 5 -24.62 32.44 -15.38
N SER A 6 -23.53 32.15 -16.09
CA SER A 6 -22.77 30.92 -15.91
C SER A 6 -22.17 30.93 -14.51
N LEU A 7 -22.60 30.04 -13.63
CA LEU A 7 -21.99 29.62 -12.36
C LEU A 7 -22.89 28.49 -11.85
N ILE A 8 -22.43 27.24 -11.80
CA ILE A 8 -22.09 26.56 -10.56
C ILE A 8 -21.04 25.50 -10.89
N ALA A 9 -20.04 25.48 -10.03
CA ALA A 9 -18.72 24.92 -10.22
C ALA A 9 -18.70 23.40 -10.39
N VAL A 10 -17.70 22.98 -11.16
CA VAL A 10 -17.21 21.62 -11.30
C VAL A 10 -17.00 20.98 -9.92
N LEU A 11 -17.89 20.08 -9.52
CA LEU A 11 -17.65 19.14 -8.42
C LEU A 11 -16.74 18.02 -8.94
N ALA A 12 -15.46 18.34 -9.15
CA ALA A 12 -14.41 17.34 -9.31
C ALA A 12 -14.02 16.85 -7.92
N SER A 13 -14.82 15.96 -7.34
CA SER A 13 -14.39 15.12 -6.21
C SER A 13 -13.34 14.13 -6.71
N ALA A 14 -12.09 14.57 -6.79
CA ALA A 14 -10.95 13.70 -7.03
C ALA A 14 -10.66 12.91 -5.75
N SER A 15 -11.26 11.72 -5.62
CA SER A 15 -10.92 10.74 -4.61
C SER A 15 -9.57 10.08 -4.95
N LEU A 16 -8.46 10.80 -4.73
CA LEU A 16 -7.10 10.34 -5.04
C LEU A 16 -6.39 9.85 -3.77
N SER A 17 -6.82 8.74 -3.15
CA SER A 17 -6.18 8.26 -1.91
C SER A 17 -6.05 6.74 -1.75
N ALA A 18 -6.07 5.93 -2.82
CA ALA A 18 -5.82 4.48 -2.68
C ALA A 18 -4.33 4.08 -2.85
N ALA A 19 -3.49 4.92 -3.46
CA ALA A 19 -2.13 4.54 -3.86
C ALA A 19 -1.05 4.67 -2.76
N LEU A 20 -1.38 5.26 -1.60
CA LEU A 20 -0.41 5.56 -0.55
C LEU A 20 -0.23 4.42 0.48
N ALA A 21 -1.14 3.45 0.53
CA ALA A 21 -1.19 2.45 1.61
C ALA A 21 -0.34 1.18 1.37
N GLN A 22 0.29 1.01 0.21
CA GLN A 22 0.96 -0.25 -0.18
C GLN A 22 2.49 -0.26 0.07
N GLY A 23 2.98 0.66 0.91
CA GLY A 23 4.40 0.87 1.18
C GLY A 23 5.20 1.38 -0.03
N THR A 24 6.40 1.91 0.20
CA THR A 24 7.32 2.36 -0.84
C THR A 24 7.99 1.17 -1.55
N PRO A 25 8.50 1.34 -2.80
CA PRO A 25 9.29 0.32 -3.47
C PRO A 25 10.48 -0.19 -2.63
N GLN A 26 11.10 0.70 -1.85
CA GLN A 26 12.21 0.40 -0.96
C GLN A 26 11.78 -0.49 0.22
N GLN A 27 10.62 -0.21 0.81
CA GLN A 27 10.00 -1.05 1.85
C GLN A 27 9.68 -2.44 1.31
N ARG A 28 9.07 -2.53 0.12
CA ARG A 28 8.78 -3.83 -0.52
C ARG A 28 10.05 -4.61 -0.85
N ALA A 29 11.09 -3.93 -1.34
CA ALA A 29 12.38 -4.57 -1.62
C ALA A 29 13.07 -5.09 -0.35
N ALA A 30 12.90 -4.41 0.79
CA ALA A 30 13.41 -4.88 2.07
C ALA A 30 12.77 -6.20 2.52
N CYS A 31 11.47 -6.37 2.26
CA CYS A 31 10.70 -7.56 2.64
C CYS A 31 10.65 -8.66 1.58
N ARG A 32 11.04 -8.40 0.33
CA ARG A 32 11.04 -9.38 -0.77
C ARG A 32 11.69 -10.74 -0.44
N PRO A 33 12.88 -10.84 0.21
CA PRO A 33 13.46 -12.14 0.55
C PRO A 33 12.61 -12.90 1.59
N ASP A 34 12.00 -12.18 2.53
CA ASP A 34 11.13 -12.77 3.55
C ASP A 34 9.80 -13.24 2.94
N VAL A 35 9.21 -12.46 2.03
CA VAL A 35 8.03 -12.86 1.25
C VAL A 35 8.30 -14.15 0.48
N ALA A 36 9.45 -14.24 -0.20
CA ALA A 36 9.80 -15.43 -0.97
C ALA A 36 9.98 -16.69 -0.08
N LYS A 37 10.43 -16.50 1.16
CA LYS A 37 10.70 -17.58 2.12
C LYS A 37 9.46 -18.03 2.89
N PHE A 38 8.65 -17.09 3.36
CA PHE A 38 7.56 -17.34 4.31
C PHE A 38 6.16 -17.23 3.69
N CYS A 39 6.01 -16.44 2.61
CA CYS A 39 4.71 -16.10 2.02
C CYS A 39 4.51 -16.69 0.62
N LYS A 40 5.32 -17.67 0.23
CA LYS A 40 5.21 -18.34 -1.07
C LYS A 40 3.81 -18.94 -1.24
N GLY A 41 3.16 -18.61 -2.36
CA GLY A 41 1.84 -19.13 -2.71
C GLY A 41 0.65 -18.37 -2.10
N LYS A 42 0.88 -17.32 -1.30
CA LYS A 42 -0.20 -16.44 -0.78
C LYS A 42 -0.75 -15.49 -1.85
N GLY A 43 0.02 -15.22 -2.90
CA GLY A 43 -0.32 -14.29 -3.98
C GLY A 43 0.64 -13.10 -4.03
N GLU A 44 0.33 -12.13 -4.90
CA GLU A 44 1.12 -10.90 -5.08
C GLU A 44 0.41 -9.66 -4.54
N ASP A 45 -0.79 -9.82 -3.98
CA ASP A 45 -1.53 -8.72 -3.36
C ASP A 45 -0.74 -8.17 -2.15
N PRO A 46 -0.43 -6.86 -2.13
CA PRO A 46 0.35 -6.27 -1.04
C PRO A 46 -0.28 -6.40 0.34
N GLY A 47 -1.61 -6.41 0.45
CA GLY A 47 -2.32 -6.61 1.71
C GLY A 47 -2.16 -8.03 2.22
N VAL A 48 -2.33 -9.02 1.35
CA VAL A 48 -2.11 -10.44 1.68
C VAL A 48 -0.66 -10.70 2.09
N LEU A 49 0.30 -10.09 1.39
CA LEU A 49 1.72 -10.21 1.72
C LEU A 49 2.03 -9.55 3.06
N LEU A 50 1.47 -8.38 3.36
CA LEU A 50 1.65 -7.71 4.64
C LEU A 50 1.14 -8.58 5.80
N SER A 51 -0.10 -9.08 5.72
CA SER A 51 -0.65 -9.97 6.76
C SER A 51 0.20 -11.23 6.95
N CYS A 52 0.71 -11.82 5.87
CA CYS A 52 1.61 -12.96 5.98
C CYS A 52 2.95 -12.61 6.66
N LEU A 53 3.51 -11.42 6.40
CA LEU A 53 4.72 -10.95 7.07
C LEU A 53 4.46 -10.69 8.56
N GLU A 54 3.29 -10.16 8.92
CA GLU A 54 2.88 -9.98 10.32
C GLU A 54 2.73 -11.32 11.06
N GLU A 55 2.10 -12.33 10.43
CA GLU A 55 2.00 -13.70 10.95
C GLU A 55 3.37 -14.33 11.21
N ASN A 56 4.40 -13.90 10.46
CA ASN A 56 5.77 -14.40 10.54
C ASN A 56 6.74 -13.38 11.15
N LYS A 57 6.25 -12.34 11.84
CA LYS A 57 7.08 -11.21 12.33
C LYS A 57 8.33 -11.63 13.10
N ASP A 58 8.26 -12.73 13.84
CA ASP A 58 9.37 -13.22 14.66
C ASP A 58 10.41 -14.00 13.84
N LYS A 59 10.05 -14.46 12.63
CA LYS A 59 10.85 -15.30 11.73
C LYS A 59 11.48 -14.53 10.56
N ILE A 60 10.89 -13.38 10.19
CA ILE A 60 11.41 -12.51 9.13
C ILE A 60 12.68 -11.77 9.56
N SER A 61 13.42 -11.26 8.58
CA SER A 61 14.60 -10.43 8.81
C SER A 61 14.27 -9.18 9.63
N GLU A 62 15.23 -8.74 10.45
CA GLU A 62 15.18 -7.45 11.19
C GLU A 62 14.85 -6.28 10.26
N LYS A 63 15.37 -6.30 9.03
CA LYS A 63 15.13 -5.25 8.05
C LYS A 63 13.66 -5.16 7.65
N CYS A 64 13.03 -6.29 7.37
CA CYS A 64 11.61 -6.32 7.01
C CYS A 64 10.71 -6.04 8.22
N ARG A 65 11.08 -6.55 9.40
CA ARG A 65 10.38 -6.29 10.66
C ARG A 65 10.25 -4.81 10.96
N LYS A 66 11.37 -4.08 10.88
CA LYS A 66 11.36 -2.61 11.04
C LYS A 66 10.46 -1.90 10.03
N VAL A 67 10.36 -2.42 8.81
CA VAL A 67 9.51 -1.83 7.77
C VAL A 67 8.03 -1.98 8.11
N ILE A 68 7.60 -3.17 8.53
CA ILE A 68 6.19 -3.42 8.87
C ILE A 68 5.80 -2.80 10.22
N GLU A 69 6.74 -2.62 11.15
CA GLU A 69 6.52 -1.93 12.43
C GLU A 69 6.49 -0.39 12.29
N SER A 70 7.06 0.15 11.21
CA SER A 70 7.09 1.59 10.93
C SER A 70 5.99 2.05 9.95
N ASN A 71 5.04 1.17 9.61
CA ASN A 71 3.92 1.47 8.70
C ASN A 71 2.60 1.67 9.46
#